data_AF-A0A2G7SNS0-F1
#
_entry.id   AF-A0A2G7SNS0-F1
#
_cell.length_a   1.000
_cell.length_b   1.000
_cell.length_c   1.000
_cell.angle_alpha   90.00
_cell.angle_beta   90.00
_cell.angle_gamma   90.00
#
_symmetry.space_group_name_H-M   'P 1'
#
loop_
_entity.id
_entity.type
_entity.pdbx_description
1 polymer ?
#
loop_
_entity_poly.entity_id
_entity_poly.type
_entity_poly.pdbx_seq_one_letter_code
_entity_poly.pdbx_strand_id
1 'polypeptide(L)'
;MEYIVGGGPIPRGRYFIVNPYIYTNDPTDKLGGLTFFKLMPDNGQYGDGLNVLMLTDNGSTVYGDRFRFHPGTISNGCVTTSNVEAWKKIQFQLLNKTKIELLPNGQPYFGSITVR
;
A
#
# COMPACT_ATOMS: atom_id res chain seq x y z
N MET A 1 -5.07 3.62 -14.93
CA MET A 1 -4.12 4.28 -14.01
C MET A 1 -2.79 3.60 -14.24
N GLU A 2 -1.83 4.32 -14.84
CA GLU A 2 -0.48 3.81 -15.13
C GLU A 2 0.38 3.87 -13.86
N TYR A 3 1.13 2.81 -13.59
CA TYR A 3 1.95 2.69 -12.38
C TYR A 3 3.43 2.92 -12.71
N ILE A 4 4.08 3.77 -11.91
CA ILE A 4 5.52 4.01 -11.98
C ILE A 4 6.22 3.03 -11.04
N VAL A 5 7.19 2.31 -11.61
CA VAL A 5 7.96 1.27 -10.94
C VAL A 5 8.96 1.91 -9.99
N GLY A 6 8.74 1.76 -8.68
CA GLY A 6 9.65 2.18 -7.61
C GLY A 6 10.42 1.01 -7.00
N GLY A 7 11.49 0.57 -7.67
CA GLY A 7 12.74 0.15 -7.01
C GLY A 7 12.76 -1.06 -6.05
N GLY A 8 11.95 -2.09 -6.25
CA GLY A 8 12.10 -3.40 -5.60
C GLY A 8 10.86 -4.26 -5.87
N PRO A 9 10.97 -5.60 -6.05
CA PRO A 9 9.84 -6.39 -6.53
C PRO A 9 8.80 -6.51 -5.42
N ILE A 10 7.77 -5.66 -5.49
CA ILE A 10 6.48 -6.04 -4.94
C ILE A 10 6.00 -7.19 -5.82
N PRO A 11 5.65 -8.34 -5.24
CA PRO A 11 5.09 -9.43 -6.00
C PRO A 11 3.96 -8.92 -6.91
N ARG A 12 3.94 -9.36 -8.16
CA ARG A 12 2.78 -9.09 -9.01
C ARG A 12 1.55 -9.64 -8.32
N GLY A 13 0.46 -8.90 -8.39
CA GLY A 13 -0.76 -9.34 -7.74
C GLY A 13 -1.70 -8.21 -7.36
N ARG A 14 -2.83 -8.62 -6.81
CA ARG A 14 -3.83 -7.73 -6.26
C ARG A 14 -3.59 -7.55 -4.76
N TYR A 15 -3.79 -6.33 -4.31
CA TYR A 15 -3.63 -5.93 -2.92
C TYR A 15 -4.82 -5.08 -2.47
N PHE A 16 -5.26 -5.28 -1.23
CA PHE A 16 -6.18 -4.39 -0.53
C PHE A 16 -5.41 -3.25 0.13
N ILE A 17 -5.94 -2.04 0.03
CA ILE A 17 -5.39 -0.84 0.66
C ILE A 17 -5.95 -0.75 2.08
N VAL A 18 -5.09 -0.88 3.08
CA VAL A 18 -5.47 -1.03 4.50
C VAL A 18 -4.65 -0.08 5.39
N ASN A 19 -5.08 0.07 6.64
CA ASN A 19 -4.34 0.74 7.73
C ASN A 19 -3.69 2.07 7.30
N PRO A 20 -4.48 3.15 7.16
CA PRO A 20 -3.96 4.48 6.93
C PRO A 20 -3.03 4.89 8.07
N TYR A 21 -1.93 5.55 7.75
CA TYR A 21 -0.99 6.08 8.74
C TYR A 21 -0.35 7.38 8.24
N ILE A 22 0.17 8.17 9.17
CA ILE A 22 0.97 9.36 8.87
C ILE A 22 2.42 8.99 9.16
N TYR A 23 3.32 9.21 8.20
CA TYR A 23 4.74 8.93 8.40
C TYR A 23 5.40 10.14 9.07
N THR A 24 5.68 10.04 10.38
CA THR A 24 6.16 11.17 11.20
C THR A 24 7.68 11.30 11.26
N ASN A 25 8.43 10.31 10.78
CA ASN A 25 9.90 10.24 10.94
C ASN A 25 10.65 10.35 9.61
N ASP A 26 10.02 10.84 8.53
CA ASP A 26 10.71 11.08 7.25
C ASP A 26 11.25 12.53 7.23
N PRO A 27 12.51 12.77 6.82
CA PRO A 27 12.97 14.11 6.43
C PRO A 27 12.09 14.78 5.35
N THR A 28 11.17 14.06 4.69
CA THR A 28 10.07 14.62 3.89
C THR A 28 8.89 15.17 4.73
N ASP A 29 9.12 15.73 5.91
CA ASP A 29 8.18 16.61 6.63
C ASP A 29 7.52 17.66 5.69
N LYS A 30 8.17 17.94 4.55
CA LYS A 30 7.69 18.70 3.38
C LYS A 30 6.48 18.14 2.64
N LEU A 31 6.07 16.89 2.87
CA LEU A 31 4.87 16.33 2.27
C LEU A 31 3.60 16.76 3.01
N GLY A 32 3.70 17.41 4.18
CA GLY A 32 2.58 18.18 4.76
C GLY A 32 1.45 17.33 5.34
N GLY A 33 1.78 16.21 6.02
CA GLY A 33 0.77 15.41 6.73
C GLY A 33 -0.11 14.54 5.84
N LEU A 34 0.33 14.22 4.62
CA LEU A 34 -0.41 13.30 3.73
C LEU A 34 -0.58 11.95 4.41
N THR A 35 -1.74 11.34 4.17
CA THR A 35 -2.00 9.97 4.62
C THR A 35 -1.34 8.98 3.68
N PHE A 36 -0.69 7.97 4.26
CA PHE A 36 -0.07 6.81 3.63
C PHE A 36 -0.89 5.56 3.93
N PHE A 37 -0.70 4.49 3.16
CA PHE A 37 -1.46 3.25 3.38
C PHE A 37 -0.54 2.04 3.39
N LYS A 38 -0.92 1.03 4.18
CA LYS A 38 -0.36 -0.32 4.05
C LYS A 38 -1.13 -1.09 2.99
N LEU A 39 -0.53 -2.15 2.49
CA LEU A 39 -1.17 -3.06 1.54
C LEU A 39 -1.26 -4.46 2.15
N MET A 40 -2.39 -5.11 1.91
CA MET A 40 -2.64 -6.51 2.26
C MET A 40 -2.79 -7.33 0.98
N PRO A 41 -1.98 -8.38 0.75
CA PRO A 41 -2.17 -9.25 -0.41
C PRO A 41 -3.57 -9.87 -0.51
N ASP A 42 -4.13 -9.91 -1.71
CA ASP A 42 -5.35 -10.65 -2.01
C ASP A 42 -5.03 -12.10 -2.40
N ASN A 43 -4.45 -12.86 -1.45
CA ASN A 43 -3.96 -14.22 -1.64
C ASN A 43 -4.66 -15.26 -0.73
N GLY A 44 -5.73 -14.86 -0.04
CA GLY A 44 -6.44 -15.71 0.92
C GLY A 44 -5.81 -15.81 2.32
N GLN A 45 -4.61 -15.25 2.53
CA GLN A 45 -3.91 -15.29 3.82
C GLN A 45 -4.15 -14.01 4.63
N TYR A 46 -5.31 -13.93 5.28
CA TYR A 46 -5.73 -12.77 6.07
C TYR A 46 -5.41 -12.91 7.57
N GLY A 47 -4.25 -13.46 7.93
CA GLY A 47 -3.81 -13.62 9.33
C GLY A 47 -3.73 -12.28 10.09
N ASP A 48 -3.18 -12.28 11.31
CA ASP A 48 -3.06 -11.15 12.25
C ASP A 48 -2.24 -9.92 11.77
N GLY A 49 -2.06 -9.76 10.46
CA GLY A 49 -1.57 -8.55 9.82
C GLY A 49 -0.05 -8.43 9.80
N LEU A 50 0.68 -9.31 10.49
CA LEU A 50 2.14 -9.22 10.65
C LEU A 50 2.92 -10.21 9.77
N ASN A 51 2.33 -11.36 9.42
CA ASN A 51 3.06 -12.45 8.76
C ASN A 51 2.33 -12.97 7.50
N VAL A 52 2.06 -12.11 6.52
CA VAL A 52 1.69 -12.61 5.19
C VAL A 52 2.98 -12.94 4.45
N LEU A 53 3.26 -14.23 4.23
CA LEU A 53 4.39 -14.67 3.43
C LEU A 53 3.99 -14.57 1.95
N MET A 54 4.59 -13.64 1.22
CA MET A 54 4.47 -13.58 -0.23
C MET A 54 5.78 -13.99 -0.89
N LEU A 55 5.72 -14.98 -1.77
CA LEU A 55 6.80 -15.34 -2.67
C LEU A 55 6.96 -14.25 -3.73
N THR A 56 8.15 -13.69 -3.83
CA THR A 56 8.55 -12.79 -4.93
C THR A 56 9.04 -13.61 -6.12
N ASP A 57 9.13 -12.98 -7.30
CA ASP A 57 9.65 -13.60 -8.53
C ASP A 57 11.08 -14.17 -8.39
N ASN A 58 11.83 -13.75 -7.36
CA ASN A 58 13.17 -14.26 -7.03
C ASN A 58 13.18 -15.25 -5.84
N GLY A 59 12.02 -15.77 -5.41
CA GLY A 59 11.92 -16.77 -4.33
C GLY A 59 12.10 -16.22 -2.91
N SER A 60 12.18 -14.90 -2.73
CA SER A 60 12.25 -14.27 -1.42
C SER A 60 10.87 -14.19 -0.76
N THR A 61 10.86 -14.10 0.57
CA THR A 61 9.63 -13.82 1.32
C THR A 61 9.64 -12.39 1.83
N VAL A 62 8.54 -11.67 1.61
CA VAL A 62 8.32 -10.34 2.15
C VAL A 62 7.20 -10.38 3.18
N TYR A 63 7.39 -9.69 4.30
CA TYR A 63 6.42 -9.56 5.39
C TYR A 63 5.35 -8.51 5.05
N GLY A 64 4.11 -8.78 5.42
CA GLY A 64 2.94 -7.93 5.11
C GLY A 64 3.03 -6.49 5.62
N ASP A 65 3.72 -6.28 6.75
CA ASP A 65 3.96 -4.94 7.32
C ASP A 65 4.90 -4.05 6.48
N ARG A 66 5.59 -4.64 5.50
CA ARG A 66 6.51 -3.96 4.60
C ARG A 66 5.87 -3.47 3.30
N PHE A 67 4.67 -3.95 2.94
CA PHE A 67 4.00 -3.45 1.74
C PHE A 67 3.29 -2.12 2.03
N ARG A 68 3.80 -1.06 1.41
CA ARG A 68 3.30 0.30 1.61
C ARG A 68 2.91 0.93 0.28
N PHE A 69 1.98 1.88 0.35
CA PHE A 69 1.52 2.69 -0.76
C PHE A 69 1.71 4.16 -0.42
N HIS A 70 2.52 4.86 -1.23
CA HIS A 70 2.97 6.23 -0.92
C HIS A 70 3.35 7.04 -2.18
N PRO A 71 3.44 8.39 -2.12
CA PRO A 71 3.95 9.18 -3.24
C PRO A 71 5.45 8.99 -3.43
N GLY A 72 5.92 8.95 -4.68
CA GLY A 72 7.35 8.96 -5.02
C GLY A 72 8.15 7.74 -4.52
N THR A 73 9.45 7.70 -4.80
CA THR A 73 10.33 6.57 -4.42
C THR A 73 10.95 6.80 -3.04
N ILE A 74 10.21 6.52 -1.98
CA ILE A 74 10.66 6.69 -0.57
C ILE A 74 11.46 5.46 -0.08
N SER A 75 11.15 4.25 -0.55
CA SER A 75 11.92 3.04 -0.21
C SER A 75 11.69 1.89 -1.18
N ASN A 76 12.59 0.89 -1.16
CA ASN A 76 12.51 -0.30 -2.00
C ASN A 76 11.32 -1.19 -1.59
N GLY A 77 10.51 -1.66 -2.56
CA GLY A 77 9.41 -2.59 -2.32
C GLY A 77 8.06 -1.94 -1.96
N CYS A 78 7.88 -0.65 -2.26
CA CYS A 78 6.63 0.08 -2.04
C CYS A 78 5.91 0.41 -3.35
N VAL A 79 4.58 0.39 -3.34
CA VAL A 79 3.80 0.84 -4.50
C VAL A 79 3.82 2.35 -4.46
N THR A 80 4.15 2.98 -5.58
CA THR A 80 4.30 4.44 -5.62
C THR A 80 3.45 5.07 -6.71
N THR A 81 2.99 6.29 -6.45
CA THR A 81 2.39 7.13 -7.49
C THR A 81 3.45 8.00 -8.13
N SER A 82 3.19 8.37 -9.38
CA SER A 82 4.11 9.14 -10.22
C SER A 82 4.50 10.50 -9.64
N ASN A 83 3.63 11.12 -8.85
CA ASN A 83 3.89 12.37 -8.14
C ASN A 83 2.91 12.58 -6.97
N VAL A 84 3.13 13.66 -6.21
CA VAL A 84 2.36 14.06 -5.02
C VAL A 84 0.93 14.53 -5.36
N GLU A 85 0.70 15.17 -6.51
CA GLU A 85 -0.64 15.63 -6.89
C GLU A 85 -1.57 14.45 -7.24
N ALA A 86 -1.04 13.44 -7.92
CA ALA A 86 -1.75 12.17 -8.13
C ALA A 86 -2.07 11.50 -6.79
N TRP A 87 -1.14 11.55 -5.84
CA TRP A 87 -1.34 11.00 -4.49
C TRP A 87 -2.46 11.69 -3.71
N LYS A 88 -2.52 13.02 -3.74
CA LYS A 88 -3.59 13.81 -3.10
C LYS A 88 -4.98 13.39 -3.58
N LYS A 89 -5.14 13.17 -4.89
CA LYS A 89 -6.41 12.70 -5.47
C LYS A 89 -6.77 11.30 -4.96
N ILE A 90 -5.81 10.38 -4.96
CA ILE A 90 -6.02 8.99 -4.54
C ILE A 90 -6.37 8.92 -3.04
N GLN A 91 -5.62 9.60 -2.16
CA GLN A 91 -5.92 9.56 -0.74
C GLN A 91 -7.29 10.19 -0.44
N PHE A 92 -7.66 11.29 -1.11
CA PHE A 92 -8.97 11.91 -0.95
C PHE A 92 -10.09 10.94 -1.31
N GLN A 93 -9.96 10.22 -2.43
CA GLN A 93 -10.93 9.22 -2.87
C GLN A 93 -11.05 8.05 -1.88
N LEU A 94 -9.92 7.57 -1.35
CA LEU A 94 -9.89 6.46 -0.40
C LEU A 94 -10.49 6.85 0.95
N LEU A 95 -10.14 8.04 1.48
CA LEU A 95 -10.55 8.49 2.80
C LEU A 95 -11.99 9.02 2.85
N ASN A 96 -12.49 9.61 1.76
CA ASN A 96 -13.86 10.11 1.69
C ASN A 96 -14.85 9.08 1.15
N LYS A 97 -14.45 7.81 1.10
CA LYS A 97 -15.35 6.73 0.72
C LYS A 97 -16.44 6.60 1.79
N THR A 98 -17.69 6.65 1.36
CA THR A 98 -18.86 6.66 2.25
C THR A 98 -19.25 5.27 2.77
N LYS A 99 -18.58 4.21 2.28
CA LYS A 99 -18.83 2.82 2.67
C LYS A 99 -17.51 2.15 3.07
N ILE A 100 -17.55 1.49 4.23
CA ILE A 100 -16.47 0.67 4.74
C ILE A 100 -16.64 -0.74 4.20
N GLU A 101 -15.61 -1.26 3.53
CA GLU A 101 -15.54 -2.66 3.11
C GLU A 101 -14.60 -3.42 4.06
N LEU A 102 -14.90 -4.68 4.33
CA LEU A 102 -14.17 -5.52 5.30
C LEU A 102 -13.57 -6.74 4.61
N LEU A 103 -12.35 -7.09 5.00
CA LEU A 103 -11.73 -8.37 4.70
C LEU A 103 -12.37 -9.50 5.52
N PRO A 104 -12.18 -10.78 5.16
CA PRO A 104 -12.71 -11.92 5.92
C PRO A 104 -12.27 -11.95 7.40
N ASN A 105 -11.12 -11.35 7.73
CA ASN A 105 -10.63 -11.22 9.12
C ASN A 105 -11.22 -10.01 9.87
N GLY A 106 -12.18 -9.28 9.29
CA GLY A 106 -12.82 -8.10 9.87
C GLY A 106 -12.03 -6.80 9.72
N GLN A 107 -10.85 -6.82 9.09
CA GLN A 107 -10.05 -5.61 8.86
C GLN A 107 -10.69 -4.71 7.79
N PRO A 108 -10.86 -3.40 8.03
CA PRO A 108 -11.35 -2.48 7.02
C PRO A 108 -10.32 -2.25 5.91
N TYR A 109 -10.80 -2.16 4.67
CA TYR A 109 -10.00 -1.75 3.52
C TYR A 109 -10.70 -0.64 2.72
N PHE A 110 -9.88 0.22 2.12
CA PHE A 110 -10.33 1.46 1.47
C PHE A 110 -10.50 1.27 -0.05
N GLY A 111 -9.80 0.29 -0.62
CA GLY A 111 -9.85 -0.06 -2.04
C GLY A 111 -8.90 -1.20 -2.36
N SER A 112 -8.70 -1.47 -3.64
CA SER A 112 -7.71 -2.44 -4.09
C SER A 112 -6.86 -1.88 -5.23
N ILE A 113 -5.66 -2.40 -5.36
CA ILE A 113 -4.66 -2.04 -6.37
C ILE A 113 -4.10 -3.32 -6.99
N THR A 114 -3.77 -3.28 -8.28
CA THR A 114 -3.11 -4.39 -8.97
C THR A 114 -1.74 -3.94 -9.45
N VAL A 115 -0.70 -4.64 -8.99
CA VAL A 115 0.68 -4.47 -9.42
C VAL A 115 0.94 -5.47 -10.55
N ARG A 116 1.37 -4.96 -11.72
CA ARG A 116 1.62 -5.73 -12.95
C ARG A 116 3.11 -5.82 -13.26
#